data_AF-A0A7Z9E222-F1
#
_entry.id   AF-A0A7Z9E222-F1
#
_cell.length_a   1.000
_cell.length_b   1.000
_cell.length_c   1.000
_cell.angle_alpha   90.00
_cell.angle_beta   90.00
_cell.angle_gamma   90.00
#
_symmetry.space_group_name_H-M   'P 1'
#
loop_
_entity.id
_entity.type
_entity.pdbx_description
1 polymer ?
#
loop_
_entity_poly.entity_id
_entity_poly.type
_entity_poly.pdbx_seq_one_letter_code
_entity_poly.pdbx_strand_id
1 'polypeptide(L)'
;MNESDQTVYDFLTFLDNLNSQLLSDEVKTGLKQLQNELKTLPQESNKIALAILKWCEKYPEIDQFFKNTDWQKVRRDTIEEGEVPRPDPTLEVEIVTNRIITAIDKNSRENESSDRPNPNEDNGPQN
;
A
#
# COMPACT_ATOMS: atom_id res chain seq x y z
N MET A 1 12.05 18.76 -0.96
CA MET A 1 11.85 17.33 -1.26
C MET A 1 12.12 17.18 -2.74
N ASN A 2 13.02 16.29 -3.13
CA ASN A 2 13.22 16.05 -4.56
C ASN A 2 12.05 15.18 -5.10
N GLU A 3 11.90 15.08 -6.42
CA GLU A 3 10.80 14.34 -7.04
C GLU A 3 10.79 12.85 -6.68
N SER A 4 11.97 12.27 -6.44
CA SER A 4 12.12 10.86 -6.08
C SER A 4 11.67 10.60 -4.64
N ASP A 5 12.11 11.40 -3.68
CA ASP A 5 11.63 11.33 -2.29
C ASP A 5 10.10 11.49 -2.27
N GLN A 6 9.57 12.42 -3.06
CA GLN A 6 8.12 12.66 -3.17
C GLN A 6 7.40 11.42 -3.72
N THR A 7 7.95 10.78 -4.74
CA THR A 7 7.40 9.53 -5.31
C THR A 7 7.39 8.39 -4.29
N VAL A 8 8.48 8.22 -3.54
CA VAL A 8 8.55 7.21 -2.46
C VAL A 8 7.49 7.50 -1.41
N TYR A 9 7.30 8.76 -1.04
CA TYR A 9 6.33 9.14 -0.03
C TYR A 9 4.86 9.00 -0.49
N ASP A 10 4.59 9.34 -1.74
CA ASP A 10 3.30 9.10 -2.39
C ASP A 10 2.98 7.61 -2.42
N PHE A 11 3.98 6.78 -2.71
CA PHE A 11 3.83 5.33 -2.69
C PHE A 11 3.55 4.77 -1.29
N LEU A 12 4.23 5.28 -0.25
CA LEU A 12 3.90 4.91 1.13
C LEU A 12 2.45 5.28 1.48
N THR A 13 2.00 6.46 1.06
CA THR A 13 0.62 6.92 1.27
C THR A 13 -0.38 6.03 0.53
N PHE A 14 -0.06 5.62 -0.69
CA PHE A 14 -0.83 4.67 -1.48
C PHE A 14 -0.97 3.33 -0.76
N LEU A 15 0.13 2.77 -0.24
CA LEU A 15 0.11 1.51 0.50
C LEU A 15 -0.77 1.57 1.77
N ASP A 16 -0.85 2.73 2.40
CA ASP A 16 -1.68 2.95 3.59
C ASP A 16 -3.17 3.07 3.30
N ASN A 17 -3.50 3.63 2.15
CA ASN A 17 -4.86 3.91 1.71
C ASN A 17 -5.30 2.96 0.59
N LEU A 18 -4.65 1.79 0.53
CA LEU A 18 -4.75 0.92 -0.62
C LEU A 18 -6.13 0.27 -0.68
N ASN A 19 -6.86 0.53 -1.76
CA ASN A 19 -8.20 -0.01 -1.97
C ASN A 19 -8.11 -1.51 -2.29
N SER A 20 -8.89 -2.33 -1.58
CA SER A 20 -8.93 -3.78 -1.77
C SER A 20 -9.32 -4.20 -3.19
N GLN A 21 -10.10 -3.37 -3.89
CA GLN A 21 -10.48 -3.59 -5.29
C GLN A 21 -9.29 -3.53 -6.26
N LEU A 22 -8.22 -2.82 -5.88
CA LEU A 22 -6.99 -2.71 -6.68
C LEU A 22 -5.99 -3.83 -6.36
N LEU A 23 -6.26 -4.71 -5.38
CA LEU A 23 -5.37 -5.80 -4.95
C LEU A 23 -5.80 -7.16 -5.47
N SER A 24 -5.75 -7.34 -6.78
CA SER A 24 -5.76 -8.69 -7.34
C SER A 24 -4.56 -9.51 -6.85
N ASP A 25 -4.66 -10.85 -6.91
CA ASP A 25 -3.53 -11.72 -6.54
C ASP A 25 -2.26 -11.47 -7.37
N GLU A 26 -2.45 -11.00 -8.62
CA GLU A 26 -1.35 -10.59 -9.48
C GLU A 26 -0.66 -9.32 -8.95
N VAL A 27 -1.42 -8.31 -8.53
CA VAL A 27 -0.89 -7.08 -7.92
C VAL A 27 -0.19 -7.40 -6.60
N LYS A 28 -0.75 -8.27 -5.75
CA LYS A 28 -0.10 -8.73 -4.51
C LYS A 28 1.23 -9.44 -4.79
N THR A 29 1.27 -10.28 -5.83
CA THR A 29 2.50 -10.96 -6.25
C THR A 29 3.52 -9.95 -6.77
N GLY A 30 3.08 -8.97 -7.55
CA GLY A 30 3.91 -7.86 -8.01
C GLY A 30 4.49 -7.05 -6.86
N LEU A 31 3.70 -6.73 -5.84
CA LEU A 31 4.17 -6.02 -4.64
C LEU A 31 5.26 -6.81 -3.90
N LYS A 32 5.10 -8.14 -3.79
CA LYS A 32 6.15 -9.01 -3.21
C LYS A 32 7.43 -9.00 -4.05
N GLN A 33 7.30 -9.00 -5.38
CA GLN A 33 8.45 -8.89 -6.29
C GLN A 33 9.14 -7.53 -6.15
N LEU A 34 8.38 -6.43 -6.11
CA LEU A 34 8.90 -5.09 -5.86
C LEU A 34 9.63 -5.04 -4.52
N GLN A 35 9.06 -5.59 -3.45
CA GLN A 35 9.74 -5.70 -2.15
C GLN A 35 11.11 -6.39 -2.27
N ASN A 36 11.21 -7.49 -3.02
CA ASN A 36 12.47 -8.20 -3.19
C ASN A 36 13.46 -7.39 -4.04
N GLU A 37 12.99 -6.67 -5.05
CA GLU A 37 13.80 -5.75 -5.85
C GLU A 37 14.33 -4.59 -5.01
N LEU A 38 13.50 -3.97 -4.16
CA LEU A 38 13.92 -2.87 -3.29
C LEU A 38 15.03 -3.28 -2.30
N LYS A 39 15.02 -4.52 -1.82
CA LYS A 39 16.08 -5.05 -0.93
C LYS A 39 17.44 -5.20 -1.61
N THR A 40 17.48 -5.32 -2.94
CA THR A 40 18.73 -5.48 -3.70
C THR A 40 19.25 -4.17 -4.29
N LEU A 41 18.41 -3.12 -4.30
CA LEU A 41 18.79 -1.82 -4.80
C LEU A 41 19.67 -1.04 -3.81
N PRO A 42 20.58 -0.18 -4.32
CA PRO A 42 21.21 0.84 -3.48
C PRO A 42 20.15 1.67 -2.75
N GLN A 43 20.42 2.04 -1.50
CA GLN A 43 19.56 2.88 -0.67
C GLN A 43 19.62 4.34 -1.15
N GLU A 44 19.17 4.57 -2.37
CA GLU A 44 19.09 5.86 -3.02
C GLU A 44 17.64 6.09 -3.47
N SER A 45 17.04 7.19 -3.01
CA SER A 45 15.64 7.53 -3.26
C SER A 45 15.29 7.52 -4.75
N ASN A 46 16.22 7.96 -5.62
CA ASN A 46 16.07 7.91 -7.07
C ASN A 46 15.90 6.48 -7.61
N LYS A 47 16.64 5.50 -7.08
CA LYS A 47 16.56 4.08 -7.51
C LYS A 47 15.26 3.45 -7.03
N ILE A 48 14.87 3.75 -5.80
CA ILE A 48 13.63 3.28 -5.19
C ILE A 48 12.42 3.84 -5.95
N ALA A 49 12.39 5.14 -6.19
CA ALA A 49 11.34 5.82 -6.96
C ALA A 49 11.21 5.23 -8.38
N LEU A 50 12.33 5.00 -9.07
CA LEU A 50 12.30 4.36 -10.39
C LEU A 50 11.73 2.94 -10.36
N ALA A 51 12.06 2.14 -9.34
CA ALA A 51 11.52 0.79 -9.19
C ALA A 51 10.01 0.83 -8.92
N ILE A 52 9.56 1.76 -8.09
CA ILE A 52 8.12 2.01 -7.82
C ILE A 52 7.39 2.39 -9.10
N LEU A 53 7.88 3.39 -9.85
CA LEU A 53 7.23 3.85 -11.08
C LEU A 53 7.15 2.72 -12.12
N LYS A 54 8.24 1.97 -12.30
CA LYS A 54 8.26 0.79 -13.18
C LYS A 54 7.28 -0.29 -12.75
N TRP A 55 7.07 -0.45 -11.44
CA TRP A 55 6.09 -1.39 -10.93
C TRP A 55 4.67 -0.90 -11.21
N CYS A 56 4.37 0.39 -10.97
CA CYS A 56 3.08 0.98 -11.31
C CYS A 56 2.75 0.78 -12.79
N GLU A 57 3.70 1.05 -13.70
CA GLU A 57 3.53 0.90 -15.16
C GLU A 57 3.15 -0.53 -15.60
N LYS A 58 3.47 -1.55 -14.82
CA LYS A 58 3.06 -2.94 -15.11
C LYS A 58 1.56 -3.16 -14.90
N TYR A 59 0.90 -2.32 -14.10
CA TYR A 59 -0.50 -2.44 -13.71
C TYR A 59 -1.26 -1.15 -14.07
N PRO A 60 -1.90 -1.06 -15.25
CA PRO A 60 -2.47 0.20 -15.76
C PRO A 60 -3.44 0.90 -14.82
N GLU A 61 -4.28 0.14 -14.09
CA GLU A 61 -5.22 0.69 -13.12
C GLU A 61 -4.50 1.31 -11.91
N ILE A 62 -3.40 0.69 -11.46
CA ILE A 62 -2.54 1.24 -10.42
C ILE A 62 -1.80 2.46 -10.93
N ASP A 63 -1.22 2.41 -12.12
CA ASP A 63 -0.48 3.54 -12.71
C ASP A 63 -1.38 4.78 -12.86
N GLN A 64 -2.58 4.59 -13.40
CA GLN A 64 -3.55 5.67 -13.56
C GLN A 64 -4.02 6.20 -12.20
N PHE A 65 -4.35 5.32 -11.25
CA PHE A 65 -4.73 5.75 -9.91
C PHE A 65 -3.58 6.51 -9.23
N PHE A 66 -2.35 6.01 -9.37
CA PHE A 66 -1.17 6.59 -8.75
C PHE A 66 -0.83 7.97 -9.30
N LYS A 67 -0.91 8.16 -10.61
CA LYS A 67 -0.61 9.45 -11.26
C LYS A 67 -1.71 10.50 -11.09
N ASN A 68 -2.96 10.07 -11.01
CA ASN A 68 -4.11 10.98 -10.96
C ASN A 68 -4.56 11.35 -9.54
N THR A 69 -4.02 10.68 -8.50
CA THR A 69 -4.37 10.96 -7.11
C THR A 69 -3.56 12.12 -6.56
N ASP A 70 -4.24 13.09 -5.94
CA ASP A 70 -3.60 14.14 -5.15
C ASP A 70 -3.17 13.58 -3.78
N TRP A 71 -1.99 12.97 -3.74
CA TRP A 71 -1.42 12.35 -2.54
C TRP A 71 -1.20 13.33 -1.38
N GLN A 72 -0.95 14.61 -1.69
CA GLN A 72 -0.84 15.66 -0.67
C GLN A 72 -2.18 15.90 0.02
N LYS A 73 -3.29 15.85 -0.73
CA LYS A 73 -4.62 15.91 -0.15
C LYS A 73 -4.93 14.65 0.68
N VAL A 74 -4.69 13.45 0.15
CA VAL A 74 -4.93 12.19 0.88
C VAL A 74 -4.20 12.17 2.23
N ARG A 75 -2.92 12.57 2.26
CA ARG A 75 -2.15 12.67 3.51
C ARG A 75 -2.75 13.63 4.52
N ARG A 76 -3.22 14.81 4.06
CA ARG A 76 -3.87 15.80 4.92
C ARG A 76 -5.20 15.28 5.47
N ASP A 77 -5.97 14.56 4.66
CA ASP A 77 -7.26 14.01 5.07
C ASP A 77 -7.10 12.84 6.07
N THR A 78 -5.95 12.16 6.08
CA THR A 78 -5.67 11.03 6.98
C THR A 78 -5.16 11.47 8.36
N ILE A 79 -4.66 12.71 8.49
CA ILE A 79 -4.14 13.24 9.75
C ILE A 79 -5.17 14.20 10.33
N GLU A 80 -5.89 13.75 11.35
CA GLU A 80 -6.72 14.58 12.21
C GLU A 80 -5.81 15.63 12.88
N GLU A 81 -5.81 16.85 12.33
CA GLU A 81 -5.12 18.05 12.85
C GLU A 81 -3.67 17.83 13.33
N GLY A 82 -2.71 17.65 12.41
CA GLY A 82 -1.30 17.55 12.75
C GLY A 82 -0.33 17.66 11.57
N GLU A 83 0.92 18.03 11.85
CA GLU A 83 2.02 18.04 10.87
C GLU A 83 2.20 16.65 10.27
N VAL A 84 2.25 16.57 8.93
CA VAL A 84 2.48 15.32 8.22
C VAL A 84 3.92 14.87 8.46
N PRO A 85 4.18 13.79 9.24
CA PRO A 85 5.53 13.37 9.51
C PRO A 85 6.16 12.91 8.19
N ARG A 86 7.22 13.63 7.78
CA ARG A 86 8.00 13.24 6.62
C ARG A 86 8.76 11.95 6.97
N PRO A 87 8.73 10.93 6.10
CA PRO A 87 9.51 9.74 6.32
C PRO A 87 10.99 10.12 6.34
N ASP A 88 11.75 9.46 7.22
CA ASP A 88 13.18 9.65 7.28
C ASP A 88 13.81 9.07 5.99
N PRO A 89 14.49 9.90 5.17
CA PRO A 89 15.08 9.45 3.90
C PRO A 89 16.15 8.37 4.10
N THR A 90 16.73 8.25 5.30
CA THR A 90 17.75 7.23 5.61
C THR A 90 17.17 5.83 5.85
N LEU A 91 15.84 5.69 5.95
CA LEU A 91 15.15 4.43 6.24
C LEU A 91 14.16 4.02 5.14
N GLU A 92 14.18 4.67 3.98
CA GLU A 92 13.15 4.52 2.93
C GLU A 92 12.95 3.07 2.47
N VAL A 93 14.02 2.31 2.24
CA VAL A 93 13.90 0.91 1.79
C VAL A 93 13.20 0.05 2.83
N GLU A 94 13.62 0.14 4.09
CA GLU A 94 13.05 -0.67 5.17
C GLU A 94 11.60 -0.28 5.42
N ILE A 95 11.30 1.01 5.45
CA ILE A 95 9.95 1.54 5.64
C ILE A 95 9.03 1.08 4.51
N VAL A 96 9.42 1.25 3.24
CA VAL A 96 8.62 0.83 2.07
C VAL A 96 8.41 -0.69 2.10
N THR A 97 9.46 -1.44 2.36
CA THR A 97 9.41 -2.90 2.43
C THR A 97 8.45 -3.38 3.51
N ASN A 98 8.49 -2.78 4.70
CA ASN A 98 7.60 -3.12 5.81
C ASN A 98 6.15 -2.70 5.50
N ARG A 99 5.94 -1.53 4.89
CA ARG A 99 4.60 -1.05 4.52
C ARG A 99 3.94 -1.95 3.48
N ILE A 100 4.70 -2.48 2.51
CA ILE A 100 4.21 -3.47 1.56
C ILE A 100 3.66 -4.72 2.28
N ILE A 101 4.39 -5.25 3.26
CA ILE A 101 3.96 -6.42 4.04
C ILE A 101 2.64 -6.10 4.76
N THR A 102 2.57 -4.96 5.44
CA THR A 102 1.38 -4.53 6.18
C THR A 102 0.16 -4.34 5.26
N ALA A 103 0.34 -3.73 4.09
CA ALA A 103 -0.75 -3.50 3.14
C ALA A 103 -1.35 -4.82 2.61
N ILE A 104 -0.50 -5.81 2.33
CA ILE A 104 -0.93 -7.14 1.90
C ILE A 104 -1.65 -7.90 3.03
N ASP A 105 -1.11 -7.88 4.26
CA ASP A 105 -1.68 -8.58 5.41
C ASP A 105 -3.05 -7.99 5.81
N LYS A 106 -3.16 -6.65 5.89
CA LYS A 106 -4.41 -5.95 6.20
C LYS A 106 -5.54 -6.34 5.25
N ASN A 107 -5.28 -6.30 3.94
CA ASN A 107 -6.26 -6.65 2.92
C ASN A 107 -6.63 -8.14 2.89
N SER A 108 -5.70 -9.02 3.32
CA SER A 108 -5.99 -10.45 3.42
C SER A 108 -6.95 -10.73 4.59
N ARG A 109 -6.83 -9.99 5.71
CA ARG A 109 -7.77 -10.09 6.85
C ARG A 109 -9.14 -9.46 6.56
N GLU A 110 -9.19 -8.38 5.79
CA GLU A 110 -10.46 -7.74 5.40
C GLU A 110 -11.32 -8.63 4.48
N ASN A 111 -10.68 -9.46 3.64
CA ASN A 111 -11.40 -10.46 2.84
C ASN A 111 -11.86 -11.68 3.65
N GLU A 112 -11.09 -12.14 4.64
CA GLU A 112 -11.48 -13.28 5.51
C GLU A 112 -12.60 -12.91 6.49
N SER A 113 -12.75 -11.62 6.83
CA SER A 113 -13.75 -11.15 7.80
C SER A 113 -15.19 -11.08 7.25
N SER A 114 -15.40 -11.27 5.93
CA SER A 114 -16.73 -11.27 5.31
C SER A 114 -17.40 -12.66 5.26
N ASP A 115 -16.69 -13.73 5.63
CA ASP A 115 -17.18 -15.12 5.57
C ASP A 115 -17.52 -15.71 6.95
N ARG A 116 -17.76 -14.87 7.97
CA ARG A 116 -18.36 -15.38 9.20
C ARG A 116 -19.87 -15.58 8.99
N PRO A 117 -20.39 -16.81 8.99
CA PRO A 117 -21.83 -17.00 9.11
C PRO A 117 -22.27 -16.36 10.43
N ASN A 118 -23.30 -15.51 10.36
CA ASN A 118 -23.95 -14.98 11.55
C ASN A 118 -24.33 -16.16 12.47
N PRO A 119 -23.87 -16.21 13.73
CA PRO A 119 -24.22 -17.32 14.64
C PRO A 119 -25.65 -17.21 15.21
N ASN A 120 -26.57 -16.55 14.49
CA ASN A 120 -27.97 -16.40 14.89
C ASN A 120 -28.88 -17.23 13.97
N GLU A 121 -28.69 -18.54 13.97
CA GLU A 121 -29.78 -19.48 13.71
C GLU A 121 -29.81 -20.50 14.85
N ASP A 122 -30.19 -20.01 16.04
CA ASP A 122 -30.73 -20.85 17.11
C ASP A 122 -32.14 -21.30 16.69
N ASN A 123 -32.21 -22.27 15.78
CA ASN A 123 -33.41 -23.04 15.53
C ASN A 123 -33.34 -24.30 16.41
N GLY A 124 -33.52 -24.11 17.72
CA GLY A 124 -33.77 -25.23 18.63
C GLY A 124 -35.18 -25.79 18.39
N PRO A 125 -35.35 -27.09 18.10
CA PRO A 125 -36.69 -27.67 18.05
C PRO A 125 -37.23 -27.79 19.48
N GLN A 126 -38.25 -27.00 19.81
CA GLN A 126 -39.08 -27.26 20.99
C GLN A 126 -39.92 -28.52 20.72
N ASN A 127 -39.54 -29.64 21.33
CA ASN A 127 -40.44 -30.76 21.64
C ASN A 127 -40.61 -30.84 23.16
#